data_AF-A0A1X0Y2I4-F1
#
_entry.id   AF-A0A1X0Y2I4-F1
#
_cell.length_a   1.000
_cell.length_b   1.000
_cell.length_c   1.000
_cell.angle_alpha   90.00
_cell.angle_beta   90.00
_cell.angle_gamma   90.00
#
_symmetry.space_group_name_H-M   'P 1'
#
loop_
_entity.id
_entity.type
_entity.pdbx_description
1 polymer ?
#
loop_
_entity_poly.entity_id
_entity_poly.type
_entity_poly.pdbx_seq_one_letter_code
_entity_poly.pdbx_strand_id
1 'polypeptide(L)'
;MAKETDFMDLYQAWQRLPNGPKAELKRCGDLGDLLETSAFYRLLAGRGEAEWQKKAYQRMIFCLPCINHTEQKIPLGAALARSRKGSRSAVSESRMIQVVRSEAPNDMVQLRRILKHAEPTVNWPLMAKQLWYWDLNERSKRSLLEDFFLNHTDTSKEG
;
A
#
# COMPACT_ATOMS: atom_id res chain seq x y z
N MET A 1 12.99 -15.44 4.88
CA MET A 1 11.80 -14.58 5.09
C MET A 1 12.29 -13.14 5.12
N ALA A 2 11.62 -12.19 4.47
CA ALA A 2 11.97 -10.78 4.64
C ALA A 2 11.81 -10.41 6.12
N LYS A 3 12.83 -9.80 6.72
CA LYS A 3 12.80 -9.36 8.11
C LYS A 3 12.06 -8.02 8.16
N GLU A 4 11.39 -7.71 9.28
CA GLU A 4 10.75 -6.39 9.46
C GLU A 4 11.74 -5.23 9.26
N THR A 5 13.01 -5.46 9.58
CA THR A 5 14.14 -4.56 9.28
C THR A 5 14.22 -4.21 7.79
N ASP A 6 14.05 -5.19 6.89
CA ASP A 6 14.13 -4.98 5.44
C ASP A 6 13.04 -4.03 4.92
N PHE A 7 11.84 -4.09 5.53
CA PHE A 7 10.74 -3.19 5.18
C PHE A 7 11.04 -1.76 5.62
N MET A 8 11.53 -1.59 6.84
CA MET A 8 11.80 -0.26 7.36
C MET A 8 12.99 0.39 6.63
N ASP A 9 13.99 -0.38 6.24
CA ASP A 9 15.10 0.07 5.40
C ASP A 9 14.63 0.58 4.04
N LEU A 10 13.64 -0.07 3.42
CA LEU A 10 13.05 0.41 2.17
C LEU A 10 12.35 1.77 2.35
N TYR A 11 11.57 1.93 3.42
CA TYR A 11 10.90 3.21 3.69
C TYR A 11 11.90 4.32 3.98
N GLN A 12 12.96 4.05 4.74
CA GLN A 12 14.03 5.01 4.97
C GLN A 12 14.76 5.38 3.68
N ALA A 13 15.04 4.42 2.80
CA ALA A 13 15.64 4.68 1.50
C ALA A 13 14.75 5.60 0.64
N TRP A 14 13.44 5.36 0.64
CA TRP A 14 12.46 6.26 0.01
C TRP A 14 12.48 7.66 0.63
N GLN A 15 12.52 7.80 1.95
CA GLN A 15 12.56 9.10 2.62
C GLN A 15 13.82 9.90 2.25
N ARG A 16 14.96 9.22 2.05
CA ARG A 16 16.24 9.84 1.65
C ARG A 16 16.31 10.20 0.16
N LEU A 17 15.37 9.75 -0.69
CA LEU A 17 15.39 10.11 -2.10
C LEU A 17 15.18 11.63 -2.30
N PRO A 18 15.91 12.25 -3.25
CA PRO A 18 15.66 13.63 -3.65
C PRO A 18 14.27 13.80 -4.29
N ASN A 19 13.80 15.04 -4.38
CA ASN A 19 12.47 15.37 -4.89
C ASN A 19 12.24 14.91 -6.34
N GLY A 20 13.26 14.97 -7.20
CA GLY A 20 13.17 14.50 -8.60
C GLY A 20 12.81 13.01 -8.71
N PRO A 21 13.65 12.09 -8.19
CA PRO A 21 13.35 10.66 -8.12
C PRO A 21 12.02 10.32 -7.42
N LYS A 22 11.67 11.06 -6.35
CA LYS A 22 10.36 10.91 -5.71
C LYS A 22 9.20 11.28 -6.65
N ALA A 23 9.35 12.36 -7.42
CA ALA A 23 8.35 12.82 -8.37
C ALA A 23 8.17 11.84 -9.55
N GLU A 24 9.26 11.23 -10.03
CA GLU A 24 9.21 10.13 -11.02
C GLU A 24 8.33 8.99 -10.52
N LEU A 25 8.63 8.43 -9.35
CA LEU A 25 7.87 7.33 -8.76
C LEU A 25 6.40 7.68 -8.51
N LYS A 26 6.09 8.92 -8.11
CA LYS A 26 4.71 9.40 -7.89
C LYS A 26 3.88 9.43 -9.18
N ARG A 27 4.51 9.66 -10.33
CA ARG A 27 3.86 9.78 -11.63
C ARG A 27 3.49 8.45 -12.28
N CYS A 28 4.15 7.35 -11.93
CA CYS A 28 3.79 6.02 -12.44
C CYS A 28 2.28 5.77 -12.26
N GLY A 29 1.62 5.21 -13.26
CA GLY A 29 0.21 4.82 -13.29
C GLY A 29 -0.01 3.34 -12.96
N ASP A 30 0.95 2.49 -13.32
CA ASP A 30 0.93 1.04 -13.05
C ASP A 30 2.31 0.47 -12.66
N LEU A 31 2.37 -0.84 -12.43
CA LEU A 31 3.60 -1.53 -12.06
C LEU A 31 4.63 -1.57 -13.21
N GLY A 32 4.18 -1.59 -14.47
CA GLY A 32 5.04 -1.60 -15.65
C GLY A 32 5.83 -0.30 -15.79
N ASP A 33 5.20 0.84 -15.52
CA ASP A 33 5.86 2.15 -15.52
C ASP A 33 7.07 2.23 -14.58
N LEU A 34 7.08 1.46 -13.49
CA LEU A 34 8.22 1.40 -12.57
C LEU A 34 9.46 0.79 -13.22
N LEU A 35 9.26 -0.17 -14.14
CA LEU A 35 10.36 -0.86 -14.83
C LEU A 35 11.11 0.07 -15.80
N GLU A 36 10.51 1.21 -16.16
CA GLU A 36 11.15 2.22 -17.00
C GLU A 36 11.73 3.37 -16.16
N THR A 37 11.60 3.32 -14.84
CA THR A 37 11.96 4.42 -13.94
C THR A 37 13.28 4.15 -13.22
N SER A 38 14.30 4.99 -13.43
CA SER A 38 15.61 4.80 -12.77
C SER A 38 15.54 4.83 -11.24
N ALA A 39 14.66 5.68 -10.67
CA ALA A 39 14.43 5.77 -9.23
C ALA A 39 13.91 4.46 -8.61
N PHE A 40 13.18 3.64 -9.38
CA PHE A 40 12.72 2.33 -8.93
C PHE A 40 13.91 1.39 -8.71
N TYR A 41 14.82 1.27 -9.68
CA TYR A 41 15.99 0.41 -9.55
C TYR A 41 16.94 0.85 -8.43
N ARG A 42 17.03 2.15 -8.13
CA ARG A 42 17.78 2.65 -6.97
C ARG A 42 17.21 2.15 -5.65
N LEU A 43 15.88 2.06 -5.53
CA LEU A 43 15.23 1.50 -4.35
C LEU A 43 15.28 -0.03 -4.31
N LEU A 44 15.21 -0.69 -5.47
CA LEU A 44 15.29 -2.15 -5.59
C LEU A 44 16.72 -2.68 -5.42
N ALA A 45 17.75 -1.88 -5.67
CA ALA A 45 19.14 -2.33 -5.62
C ALA A 45 19.47 -3.03 -4.29
N GLY A 46 20.05 -4.23 -4.40
CA GLY A 46 20.39 -5.08 -3.26
C GLY A 46 19.19 -5.72 -2.54
N ARG A 47 17.99 -5.69 -3.12
CA ARG A 47 16.76 -6.27 -2.56
C ARG A 47 16.13 -7.29 -3.49
N GLY A 48 15.70 -8.41 -2.93
CA GLY A 48 15.00 -9.48 -3.65
C GLY A 48 15.95 -10.33 -4.49
N GLU A 49 16.25 -11.53 -4.01
CA GLU A 49 17.10 -12.50 -4.70
C GLU A 49 16.27 -13.27 -5.74
N ALA A 50 15.06 -13.68 -5.37
CA ALA A 50 14.14 -14.41 -6.23
C ALA A 50 13.16 -13.48 -6.96
N GLU A 51 12.69 -13.90 -8.14
CA GLU A 51 11.76 -13.12 -8.97
C GLU A 51 10.46 -12.75 -8.25
N TRP A 52 9.92 -13.65 -7.43
CA TRP A 52 8.71 -13.36 -6.64
C TRP A 52 8.95 -12.27 -5.58
N GLN A 53 10.17 -12.16 -5.04
CA GLN A 53 10.54 -11.10 -4.10
C GLN A 53 10.66 -9.76 -4.81
N LYS A 54 11.24 -9.74 -6.02
CA LYS A 54 11.31 -8.52 -6.84
C LYS A 54 9.91 -7.99 -7.16
N LYS A 55 8.95 -8.86 -7.49
CA LYS A 55 7.53 -8.49 -7.65
C LYS A 55 6.91 -7.93 -6.36
N ALA A 56 7.23 -8.52 -5.20
CA ALA A 56 6.81 -7.97 -3.91
C ALA A 56 7.38 -6.57 -3.66
N TYR A 57 8.68 -6.35 -3.92
CA TYR A 57 9.31 -5.03 -3.84
C TYR A 57 8.70 -4.02 -4.82
N GLN A 58 8.34 -4.45 -6.03
CA GLN A 58 7.64 -3.62 -7.01
C GLN A 58 6.31 -3.11 -6.46
N ARG A 59 5.47 -3.97 -5.88
CA ARG A 59 4.22 -3.57 -5.22
C ARG A 59 4.44 -2.58 -4.08
N MET A 60 5.44 -2.86 -3.23
CA MET A 60 5.80 -1.98 -2.11
C MET A 60 6.21 -0.59 -2.61
N ILE A 61 7.16 -0.51 -3.54
CA ILE A 61 7.65 0.76 -4.10
C ILE A 61 6.53 1.52 -4.84
N PHE A 62 5.61 0.81 -5.50
CA PHE A 62 4.46 1.41 -6.16
C PHE A 62 3.52 2.13 -5.18
N CYS A 63 3.26 1.54 -4.01
CA CYS A 63 2.31 2.06 -3.02
C CYS A 63 2.95 3.08 -2.06
N LEU A 64 4.26 2.95 -1.81
CA LEU A 64 5.03 3.72 -0.83
C LEU A 64 4.89 5.26 -0.94
N PRO A 65 4.79 5.87 -2.13
CA PRO A 65 4.62 7.33 -2.24
C PRO A 65 3.28 7.87 -1.75
N CYS A 66 2.32 7.00 -1.45
CA CYS A 66 0.93 7.36 -1.17
C CYS A 66 0.54 7.15 0.30
N ILE A 67 1.49 6.86 1.18
CA ILE A 67 1.25 6.58 2.60
C ILE A 67 2.16 7.39 3.50
N ASN A 68 1.72 7.59 4.74
CA ASN A 68 2.53 8.11 5.83
C ASN A 68 2.77 6.99 6.84
N HIS A 69 3.98 6.94 7.42
CA HIS A 69 4.32 5.95 8.43
C HIS A 69 4.02 6.48 9.85
N THR A 70 3.47 5.62 10.69
CA THR A 70 3.40 5.78 12.15
C THR A 70 3.92 4.53 12.86
N GLU A 71 4.51 4.71 14.04
CA GLU A 71 4.93 3.63 14.94
C GLU A 71 3.73 2.91 15.59
N GLN A 72 2.57 3.56 15.63
CA GLN A 72 1.33 2.93 16.10
C GLN A 72 0.99 1.74 15.19
N LYS A 73 0.56 0.62 15.77
CA LYS A 73 0.20 -0.62 15.05
C LYS A 73 -1.15 -0.49 14.32
N ILE A 74 -1.26 0.49 13.43
CA ILE A 74 -2.44 0.74 12.60
C ILE A 74 -2.29 -0.02 11.28
N PRO A 75 -3.08 -1.09 11.04
CA PRO A 75 -3.07 -1.79 9.76
C PRO A 75 -3.76 -0.97 8.67
N LEU A 76 -3.52 -1.33 7.40
CA LEU A 76 -4.02 -0.59 6.25
C LEU A 76 -5.55 -0.49 6.22
N GLY A 77 -6.26 -1.60 6.46
CA GLY A 77 -7.73 -1.61 6.46
C GLY A 77 -8.31 -0.65 7.48
N ALA A 78 -7.79 -0.67 8.71
CA ALA A 78 -8.20 0.23 9.77
C ALA A 78 -7.87 1.70 9.45
N ALA A 79 -6.75 1.99 8.80
CA ALA A 79 -6.43 3.37 8.39
C ALA A 79 -7.37 3.88 7.29
N LEU A 80 -7.77 3.01 6.35
CA LEU A 80 -8.68 3.37 5.26
C LEU A 80 -10.14 3.51 5.72
N ALA A 81 -10.52 2.85 6.81
CA ALA A 81 -11.85 2.99 7.41
C ALA A 81 -12.04 4.32 8.17
N ARG A 82 -10.95 4.96 8.62
CA ARG A 82 -11.01 6.22 9.38
C ARG A 82 -11.42 7.39 8.48
N SER A 83 -12.23 8.30 9.04
CA SER A 83 -12.61 9.54 8.36
C SER A 83 -11.49 10.58 8.43
N ARG A 84 -11.19 11.24 7.30
CA ARG A 84 -10.26 12.37 7.24
C ARG A 84 -10.80 13.64 7.93
N LYS A 85 -12.13 13.78 8.03
CA LYS A 85 -12.82 14.99 8.56
C LYS A 85 -14.18 14.67 9.22
N GLY A 86 -14.22 13.66 10.08
CA GLY A 86 -15.27 13.54 11.11
C GLY A 86 -16.69 13.20 10.66
N SER A 87 -16.91 12.63 9.46
CA SER A 87 -18.29 12.23 9.08
C SER A 87 -18.39 11.06 8.10
N ARG A 88 -17.36 10.77 7.31
CA ARG A 88 -17.39 9.67 6.34
C ARG A 88 -16.01 9.07 6.12
N SER A 89 -15.92 7.76 6.01
CA SER A 89 -14.70 7.06 5.58
C SER A 89 -14.18 7.67 4.27
N ALA A 90 -12.87 7.81 4.14
CA ALA A 90 -12.24 8.27 2.89
C ALA A 90 -12.48 7.27 1.73
N VAL A 91 -12.88 6.04 2.04
CA VAL A 91 -13.07 4.96 1.07
C VAL A 91 -14.43 4.30 1.28
N SER A 92 -15.19 4.12 0.21
CA SER A 92 -16.46 3.39 0.27
C SER A 92 -16.23 1.87 0.34
N GLU A 93 -17.17 1.15 0.95
CA GLU A 93 -17.13 -0.31 1.05
C GLU A 93 -17.07 -0.98 -0.32
N SER A 94 -17.90 -0.52 -1.27
CA SER A 94 -17.92 -1.02 -2.65
C SER A 94 -16.54 -0.93 -3.30
N ARG A 95 -15.81 0.17 -3.08
CA ARG A 95 -14.46 0.36 -3.62
C ARG A 95 -13.45 -0.57 -2.96
N MET A 96 -13.60 -0.87 -1.68
CA MET A 96 -12.76 -1.84 -0.98
C MET A 96 -12.99 -3.26 -1.51
N ILE A 97 -14.25 -3.66 -1.65
CA ILE A 97 -14.63 -4.98 -2.19
C ILE A 97 -14.10 -5.15 -3.62
N GLN A 98 -14.18 -4.11 -4.46
CA GLN A 98 -13.65 -4.13 -5.83
C GLN A 98 -12.14 -4.41 -5.87
N VAL A 99 -11.35 -3.79 -4.98
CA VAL A 99 -9.89 -4.03 -4.92
C VAL A 99 -9.58 -5.47 -4.54
N VAL A 100 -10.26 -5.98 -3.50
CA VAL A 100 -10.03 -7.34 -3.01
C VAL A 100 -10.42 -8.40 -4.05
N ARG A 101 -11.44 -8.14 -4.87
CA ARG A 101 -11.87 -9.04 -5.96
C ARG A 101 -11.07 -8.86 -7.25
N SER A 102 -10.27 -7.80 -7.36
CA SER A 102 -9.47 -7.57 -8.55
C SER A 102 -8.24 -8.48 -8.58
N GLU A 103 -7.79 -8.81 -9.78
CA GLU A 103 -6.58 -9.58 -10.03
C GLU A 103 -5.45 -8.69 -10.57
N ALA A 104 -4.23 -9.22 -10.56
CA ALA A 104 -3.07 -8.52 -11.11
C ALA A 104 -3.26 -8.25 -12.61
N PRO A 105 -2.83 -7.08 -13.12
CA PRO A 105 -2.21 -5.95 -12.39
C PRO A 105 -3.21 -4.93 -11.82
N ASN A 106 -4.50 -5.11 -12.09
CA ASN A 106 -5.54 -4.11 -11.80
C ASN A 106 -5.76 -3.88 -10.30
N ASP A 107 -5.60 -4.91 -9.48
CA ASP A 107 -5.69 -4.80 -8.02
C ASP A 107 -4.72 -3.75 -7.44
N MET A 108 -3.46 -3.75 -7.87
CA MET A 108 -2.47 -2.76 -7.45
C MET A 108 -2.78 -1.37 -7.96
N VAL A 109 -3.22 -1.23 -9.21
CA VAL A 109 -3.64 0.07 -9.77
C VAL A 109 -4.80 0.65 -8.96
N GLN A 110 -5.81 -0.16 -8.67
CA GLN A 110 -6.95 0.29 -7.87
C GLN A 110 -6.56 0.59 -6.41
N LEU A 111 -5.74 -0.26 -5.78
CA LEU A 111 -5.23 -0.03 -4.44
C LEU A 111 -4.48 1.31 -4.38
N ARG A 112 -3.57 1.58 -5.31
CA ARG A 112 -2.84 2.85 -5.33
C ARG A 112 -3.74 4.06 -5.52
N ARG A 113 -4.81 3.95 -6.33
CA ARG A 113 -5.80 5.02 -6.46
C ARG A 113 -6.51 5.30 -5.13
N ILE A 114 -6.82 4.27 -4.35
CA ILE A 114 -7.37 4.44 -2.99
C ILE A 114 -6.34 5.15 -2.10
N LEU A 115 -5.09 4.70 -2.10
CA LEU A 115 -4.04 5.29 -1.28
C LEU A 115 -3.79 6.77 -1.63
N LYS A 116 -3.75 7.13 -2.93
CA LYS A 116 -3.62 8.52 -3.38
C LYS A 116 -4.77 9.40 -2.89
N HIS A 117 -5.98 8.86 -2.79
CA HIS A 117 -7.15 9.61 -2.34
C HIS A 117 -7.20 9.75 -0.80
N ALA A 118 -6.92 8.66 -0.09
CA ALA A 118 -7.03 8.61 1.36
C ALA A 118 -5.79 9.16 2.08
N GLU A 119 -4.61 9.08 1.45
CA GLU A 119 -3.29 9.42 2.02
C GLU A 119 -3.10 8.88 3.46
N PRO A 120 -3.31 7.57 3.69
CA PRO A 120 -3.47 7.04 5.02
C PRO A 120 -2.16 7.09 5.82
N THR A 121 -2.30 7.22 7.13
CA THR A 121 -1.21 7.04 8.08
C THR A 121 -1.28 5.62 8.66
N VAL A 122 -0.27 4.80 8.38
CA VAL A 122 -0.24 3.36 8.66
C VAL A 122 1.05 2.94 9.33
N ASN A 123 1.05 1.79 9.99
CA ASN A 123 2.30 1.11 10.28
C ASN A 123 2.87 0.53 8.97
N TRP A 124 3.99 1.07 8.50
CA TRP A 124 4.57 0.67 7.23
C TRP A 124 4.99 -0.81 7.23
N PRO A 125 5.71 -1.33 8.24
CA PRO A 125 6.03 -2.76 8.29
C PRO A 125 4.82 -3.70 8.16
N LEU A 126 3.68 -3.37 8.80
CA LEU A 126 2.44 -4.16 8.64
C LEU A 126 1.92 -4.11 7.20
N MET A 127 1.84 -2.92 6.60
CA MET A 127 1.40 -2.77 5.21
C MET A 127 2.38 -3.43 4.22
N ALA A 128 3.68 -3.28 4.42
CA ALA A 128 4.73 -3.88 3.60
C ALA A 128 4.64 -5.41 3.63
N LYS A 129 4.42 -6.01 4.81
CA LYS A 129 4.17 -7.44 4.96
C LYS A 129 2.92 -7.89 4.19
N GLN A 130 1.84 -7.11 4.25
CA GLN A 130 0.63 -7.40 3.49
C GLN A 130 0.87 -7.35 1.97
N LEU A 131 1.59 -6.34 1.47
CA LEU A 131 1.97 -6.22 0.06
C LEU A 131 2.97 -7.30 -0.38
N TRP A 132 3.82 -7.77 0.53
CA TRP A 132 4.78 -8.84 0.29
C TRP A 132 4.06 -10.13 -0.10
N TYR A 133 3.04 -10.51 0.66
CA TYR A 133 2.27 -11.73 0.47
C TYR A 133 1.03 -11.59 -0.43
N TRP A 134 0.82 -10.41 -1.02
CA TRP A 134 -0.40 -10.05 -1.75
C TRP A 134 -0.89 -11.08 -2.78
N ASP A 135 0.02 -11.61 -3.61
CA ASP A 135 -0.30 -12.63 -4.64
C ASP A 135 -0.02 -14.07 -4.16
N LEU A 136 0.62 -14.23 -2.99
CA LEU A 136 1.00 -15.54 -2.47
C LEU A 136 -0.15 -16.19 -1.69
N ASN A 137 -1.09 -15.38 -1.18
CA ASN A 137 -2.29 -15.89 -0.53
C ASN A 137 -3.44 -14.87 -0.54
N GLU A 138 -4.65 -15.41 -0.65
CA GLU A 138 -5.91 -14.65 -0.49
C GLU A 138 -6.06 -14.03 0.90
N ARG A 139 -5.31 -14.52 1.89
CA ARG A 139 -5.35 -14.01 3.27
C ARG A 139 -4.91 -12.55 3.36
N SER A 140 -3.99 -12.10 2.51
CA SER A 140 -3.53 -10.71 2.50
C SER A 140 -4.64 -9.75 2.08
N LYS A 141 -5.40 -10.10 1.04
CA LYS A 141 -6.57 -9.31 0.60
C LYS A 141 -7.74 -9.42 1.58
N ARG A 142 -7.97 -10.61 2.15
CA ARG A 142 -9.03 -10.81 3.15
C ARG A 142 -8.81 -10.02 4.44
N SER A 143 -7.59 -10.04 4.98
CA SER A 143 -7.25 -9.25 6.17
C SER A 143 -7.43 -7.75 5.96
N LEU A 144 -7.14 -7.23 4.75
CA LEU A 144 -7.46 -5.84 4.41
C LEU A 144 -8.94 -5.53 4.59
N LEU A 145 -9.79 -6.43 4.10
CA LEU A 145 -11.25 -6.29 4.15
C LEU A 145 -11.77 -6.41 5.59
N GLU A 146 -11.29 -7.41 6.34
CA GLU A 146 -11.63 -7.63 7.74
C GLU A 146 -11.26 -6.41 8.59
N ASP A 147 -10.01 -5.93 8.51
CA ASP A 147 -9.55 -4.74 9.23
C ASP A 147 -10.37 -3.50 8.86
N PHE A 148 -10.74 -3.37 7.58
CA PHE A 148 -11.56 -2.25 7.11
C PHE A 148 -12.95 -2.26 7.75
N PHE A 149 -13.70 -3.36 7.64
CA PHE A 149 -15.08 -3.43 8.14
C PHE A 149 -15.15 -3.42 9.67
N LEU A 150 -14.22 -4.05 10.38
CA LEU A 150 -14.18 -4.03 11.85
C LEU A 150 -13.93 -2.62 12.41
N ASN A 151 -13.34 -1.73 11.61
CA ASN A 151 -13.06 -0.34 11.98
C ASN A 151 -13.97 0.66 11.24
N HIS A 152 -14.91 0.17 10.43
CA HIS A 152 -15.87 1.01 9.73
C HIS A 152 -17.05 1.28 10.67
N THR A 153 -17.20 2.53 11.11
CA THR A 153 -18.40 2.95 11.83
C THR A 153 -19.50 3.19 10.81
N ASP A 154 -20.45 2.26 10.73
CA ASP A 154 -21.60 2.35 9.84
C ASP A 154 -22.55 3.45 10.36
N THR A 155 -22.48 4.65 9.78
CA THR A 155 -23.42 5.76 10.08
C THR A 155 -24.78 5.57 9.41
N SER A 156 -25.14 4.36 8.99
CA SER A 156 -26.41 4.06 8.32
C SER A 156 -27.56 3.70 9.28
N LYS A 157 -27.42 3.92 10.59
CA LYS A 157 -28.45 3.61 11.62
C LYS A 157 -29.02 4.80 12.40
N GLU A 158 -28.81 6.03 11.94
CA GLU A 158 -29.50 7.20 12.51
C GLU A 158 -30.14 8.01 11.38
N GLY A 159 -31.43 7.73 11.14
CA GLY A 159 -32.29 8.41 10.18
C GLY A 159 -33.73 7.96 10.35
#